data_AF-A0A916D9R6-F1
#
_entry.id   AF-A0A916D9R6-F1
#
_cell.length_a   1.000
_cell.length_b   1.000
_cell.length_c   1.000
_cell.angle_alpha   90.00
_cell.angle_beta   90.00
_cell.angle_gamma   90.00
#
_symmetry.space_group_name_H-M   'P 1'
#
loop_
_entity.id
_entity.type
_entity.pdbx_description
1 polymer ?
#
loop_
_entity_poly.entity_id
_entity_poly.type
_entity_poly.pdbx_seq_one_letter_code
_entity_poly.pdbx_strand_id
1 'polypeptide(L)'
;MTAMWNFRICLIVYIHCKSLIYVNTHFMSVDIVLFAKDFSKERELSMSIRILLAGFAVFGASMAFAAEEPIKPIRPPANINLGMVELGKKLYFDPRLSKSGFISCNSCHNLSMGGTDNIKTSIGHNWQEGPINAPTVLNSSLTVAQFWDGRAADLKAQAGGPI
;
A
#
# COMPACT_ATOMS: atom_id res chain seq x y z
N MET A 1 19.71 -3.44 27.27
CA MET A 1 20.87 -4.30 26.93
C MET A 1 20.33 -5.46 26.11
N THR A 2 20.38 -5.42 24.77
CA THR A 2 21.51 -5.88 23.90
C THR A 2 21.82 -7.38 24.09
N ALA A 3 21.85 -8.26 23.10
CA ALA A 3 21.50 -8.22 21.66
C ALA A 3 21.28 -9.70 21.20
N MET A 4 21.10 -10.13 19.94
CA MET A 4 21.14 -9.50 18.60
C MET A 4 20.36 -10.35 17.59
N TRP A 5 19.98 -9.81 16.41
CA TRP A 5 19.57 -10.60 15.23
C TRP A 5 20.77 -10.82 14.30
N ASN A 6 20.92 -11.99 13.65
CA ASN A 6 20.91 -12.04 12.17
C ASN A 6 20.95 -13.44 11.53
N PHE A 7 20.45 -13.50 10.29
CA PHE A 7 20.53 -14.62 9.34
C PHE A 7 21.93 -14.73 8.70
N ARG A 8 22.32 -15.94 8.24
CA ARG A 8 22.49 -16.25 6.79
C ARG A 8 23.00 -17.68 6.49
N ILE A 9 22.27 -18.33 5.57
CA ILE A 9 22.77 -19.09 4.39
C ILE A 9 23.62 -20.36 4.62
N CYS A 10 22.94 -21.49 4.42
CA CYS A 10 23.22 -22.53 3.41
C CYS A 10 24.68 -22.89 3.08
N LEU A 11 25.07 -24.12 3.40
CA LEU A 11 25.69 -24.99 2.38
C LEU A 11 25.32 -26.47 2.61
N ILE A 12 24.86 -27.11 1.54
CA ILE A 12 24.60 -28.55 1.47
C ILE A 12 25.91 -29.26 1.13
N VAL A 13 26.50 -29.98 2.08
CA VAL A 13 27.56 -30.99 1.86
C VAL A 13 27.30 -32.14 2.86
N TYR A 14 26.55 -33.16 2.44
CA TYR A 14 27.05 -34.45 1.91
C TYR A 14 27.50 -35.47 2.97
N ILE A 15 26.91 -36.67 2.88
CA ILE A 15 27.35 -37.96 3.43
C ILE A 15 27.35 -38.10 4.97
N HIS A 16 26.20 -38.55 5.47
CA HIS A 16 26.15 -39.47 6.62
C HIS A 16 26.22 -40.91 6.09
N CYS A 17 27.37 -41.56 6.22
CA CYS A 17 27.48 -42.96 6.61
C CYS A 17 28.95 -43.29 6.93
N LYS A 18 29.29 -43.42 8.21
CA LYS A 18 30.64 -43.89 8.60
C LYS A 18 30.77 -45.37 8.24
N SER A 19 31.67 -45.67 7.30
CA SER A 19 32.13 -47.04 7.05
C SER A 19 32.87 -47.57 8.28
N LEU A 20 32.20 -48.36 9.12
CA LEU A 20 32.87 -49.24 10.07
C LEU A 20 33.34 -50.49 9.31
N ILE A 21 34.57 -50.43 8.80
CA ILE A 21 35.28 -51.60 8.29
C ILE A 21 35.86 -52.32 9.51
N TYR A 22 35.11 -53.28 10.06
CA TYR A 22 35.66 -54.26 11.00
C TYR A 22 36.12 -55.48 10.20
N VAL A 23 37.43 -55.60 9.99
CA VAL A 23 38.01 -56.74 9.27
C VAL A 23 38.07 -57.93 10.23
N ASN A 24 37.22 -58.92 10.01
CA ASN A 24 37.43 -60.26 10.58
C ASN A 24 37.25 -61.32 9.50
N THR A 25 38.12 -62.31 9.51
CA THR A 25 38.34 -63.25 8.42
C THR A 25 37.43 -64.48 8.55
N HIS A 26 36.65 -64.79 7.50
CA HIS A 26 36.42 -66.13 6.90
C HIS A 26 35.08 -66.21 6.14
N PHE A 27 34.98 -67.22 5.25
CA PHE A 27 33.80 -67.72 4.53
C PHE A 27 33.14 -66.87 3.41
N MET A 28 33.55 -67.20 2.18
CA MET A 28 32.70 -67.69 1.08
C MET A 28 31.34 -67.01 0.81
N SER A 29 31.36 -66.08 -0.15
CA SER A 29 30.45 -66.02 -1.32
C SER A 29 29.07 -66.69 -1.25
N VAL A 30 28.02 -65.89 -0.98
CA VAL A 30 26.66 -66.10 -1.52
C VAL A 30 25.95 -64.75 -1.77
N ASP A 31 25.05 -64.73 -2.75
CA ASP A 31 23.93 -63.78 -2.96
C ASP A 31 24.18 -62.28 -3.21
N ILE A 32 24.50 -61.96 -4.47
CA ILE A 32 24.38 -60.60 -5.04
C ILE A 32 23.01 -60.33 -5.70
N VAL A 33 21.92 -60.92 -5.17
CA VAL A 33 20.58 -60.87 -5.79
C VAL A 33 19.47 -60.55 -4.78
N LEU A 34 19.41 -59.30 -4.28
CA LEU A 34 18.22 -58.83 -3.50
C LEU A 34 17.97 -57.31 -3.49
N PHE A 35 18.62 -56.52 -4.35
CA PHE A 35 18.45 -55.05 -4.44
C PHE A 35 17.83 -54.55 -5.77
N ALA A 36 16.97 -55.37 -6.39
CA ALA A 36 16.24 -55.03 -7.62
C ALA A 36 14.74 -54.74 -7.39
N LYS A 37 14.30 -54.51 -6.14
CA LYS A 37 12.93 -54.08 -5.85
C LYS A 37 12.86 -52.57 -5.58
N ASP A 38 11.95 -51.93 -6.33
CA ASP A 38 11.32 -50.63 -6.08
C ASP A 38 11.96 -49.29 -6.57
N PHE A 39 12.96 -49.29 -7.46
CA PHE A 39 13.41 -48.06 -8.15
C PHE A 39 12.34 -47.40 -9.06
N SER A 40 11.22 -48.11 -9.34
CA SER A 40 10.07 -47.53 -10.03
C SER A 40 9.25 -46.60 -9.12
N LYS A 41 9.12 -46.95 -7.85
CA LYS A 41 8.18 -46.33 -6.92
C LYS A 41 8.67 -45.00 -6.36
N GLU A 42 9.99 -44.86 -6.19
CA GLU A 42 10.60 -43.56 -5.87
C GLU A 42 10.43 -42.53 -6.99
N ARG A 43 10.36 -42.99 -8.26
CA ARG A 43 10.16 -42.12 -9.42
C ARG A 43 8.73 -41.57 -9.49
N GLU A 44 7.74 -42.43 -9.26
CA GLU A 44 6.32 -42.07 -9.09
C GLU A 44 6.12 -41.10 -7.91
N LEU A 45 6.78 -41.35 -6.78
CA LEU A 45 6.71 -40.49 -5.60
C LEU A 45 7.31 -39.10 -5.88
N SER A 46 8.46 -39.03 -6.56
CA SER A 46 9.10 -37.78 -6.98
C SER A 46 8.23 -36.97 -7.94
N MET A 47 7.60 -37.64 -8.91
CA MET A 47 6.71 -37.01 -9.88
C MET A 47 5.43 -36.46 -9.23
N SER A 48 4.82 -37.24 -8.33
CA SER A 48 3.64 -36.83 -7.54
C SER A 48 3.91 -35.60 -6.68
N ILE A 49 5.06 -35.56 -5.99
CA ILE A 49 5.48 -34.41 -5.17
C ILE A 49 5.67 -33.16 -6.02
N ARG A 50 6.27 -33.27 -7.22
CA ARG A 50 6.45 -32.13 -8.13
C ARG A 50 5.13 -31.57 -8.63
N ILE A 51 4.16 -32.44 -8.97
CA ILE A 51 2.81 -32.02 -9.40
C ILE A 51 2.07 -31.34 -8.24
N LEU A 52 2.15 -31.87 -7.02
CA LEU A 52 1.55 -31.26 -5.83
C LEU A 52 2.16 -29.88 -5.51
N LEU A 53 3.49 -29.74 -5.57
CA LEU A 53 4.17 -28.46 -5.33
C LEU A 53 3.83 -27.41 -6.41
N ALA A 54 3.76 -27.81 -7.68
CA ALA A 54 3.35 -26.92 -8.77
C ALA A 54 1.87 -26.51 -8.62
N GLY A 55 0.98 -27.46 -8.29
CA GLY A 55 -0.42 -27.20 -8.00
C GLY A 55 -0.61 -26.22 -6.83
N PHE A 56 0.17 -26.37 -5.76
CA PHE A 56 0.11 -25.48 -4.60
C PHE A 56 0.56 -24.05 -4.95
N ALA A 57 1.58 -23.89 -5.80
CA ALA A 57 2.03 -22.59 -6.29
C ALA A 57 0.96 -21.88 -7.15
N VAL A 58 0.26 -22.62 -8.02
CA VAL A 58 -0.83 -22.08 -8.85
C VAL A 58 -2.06 -21.73 -7.99
N PHE A 59 -2.44 -22.58 -7.04
CA PHE A 59 -3.60 -22.36 -6.17
C PHE A 59 -3.39 -21.22 -5.16
N GLY A 60 -2.17 -21.06 -4.64
CA GLY A 60 -1.82 -19.95 -3.76
C GLY A 60 -1.94 -18.58 -4.43
N ALA A 61 -1.61 -18.49 -5.72
CA ALA A 61 -1.72 -17.23 -6.48
C ALA A 61 -3.17 -16.75 -6.63
N SER A 62 -4.14 -17.65 -6.75
CA SER A 62 -5.56 -17.27 -6.89
C SER A 62 -6.20 -16.68 -5.63
N MET A 63 -5.64 -16.93 -4.43
CA MET A 63 -6.21 -16.39 -3.18
C MET A 63 -5.85 -14.92 -2.93
N ALA A 64 -4.80 -14.39 -3.57
CA ALA A 64 -4.29 -13.04 -3.31
C ALA A 64 -5.14 -11.91 -3.94
N PHE A 65 -5.99 -12.21 -4.92
CA PHE A 65 -6.80 -11.21 -5.64
C PHE A 65 -8.15 -10.87 -4.97
N ALA A 66 -8.53 -11.55 -3.88
CA ALA A 66 -9.88 -11.50 -3.31
C ALA A 66 -10.05 -10.52 -2.12
N ALA A 67 -9.13 -9.57 -1.91
CA ALA A 67 -9.08 -8.75 -0.69
C ALA A 67 -8.98 -7.22 -0.91
N GLU A 68 -9.14 -6.73 -2.14
CA GLU A 68 -9.01 -5.31 -2.47
C GLU A 68 -10.40 -4.65 -2.60
N GLU A 69 -10.93 -4.14 -1.48
CA GLU A 69 -12.22 -3.44 -1.46
C GLU A 69 -12.17 -2.11 -2.25
N PRO A 70 -13.19 -1.77 -3.08
CA PRO A 70 -13.21 -0.53 -3.87
C PRO A 70 -13.17 0.77 -3.05
N ILE A 71 -13.63 0.72 -1.78
CA ILE A 71 -13.66 1.86 -0.87
C ILE A 71 -12.75 1.54 0.32
N LYS A 72 -11.83 2.46 0.63
CA LYS A 72 -10.88 2.33 1.74
C LYS A 72 -11.17 3.37 2.82
N PRO A 73 -11.04 3.03 4.12
CA PRO A 73 -11.17 4.01 5.20
C PRO A 73 -10.17 5.17 5.05
N ILE A 74 -10.65 6.39 5.22
CA ILE A 74 -9.80 7.60 5.24
C ILE A 74 -8.91 7.54 6.48
N ARG A 75 -7.60 7.67 6.28
CA ARG A 75 -6.61 7.66 7.37
C ARG A 75 -6.30 9.10 7.82
N PRO A 76 -5.99 9.33 9.10
CA PRO A 76 -5.46 10.62 9.55
C PRO A 76 -4.18 11.00 8.78
N PRO A 77 -3.98 12.30 8.46
CA PRO A 77 -2.76 12.76 7.80
C PRO A 77 -1.53 12.53 8.67
N ALA A 78 -0.43 12.09 8.04
CA ALA A 78 0.86 11.84 8.68
C ALA A 78 1.92 12.87 8.22
N ASN A 79 3.03 12.99 8.96
CA ASN A 79 4.18 13.84 8.64
C ASN A 79 3.83 15.34 8.43
N ILE A 80 3.01 15.88 9.32
CA ILE A 80 2.49 17.25 9.24
C ILE A 80 3.49 18.27 9.81
N ASN A 81 3.83 19.31 9.03
CA ASN A 81 4.53 20.48 9.57
C ASN A 81 3.51 21.42 10.26
N LEU A 82 3.51 21.39 11.60
CA LEU A 82 2.57 22.17 12.42
C LEU A 82 2.68 23.69 12.23
N GLY A 83 3.89 24.21 11.99
CA GLY A 83 4.10 25.64 11.74
C GLY A 83 3.47 26.09 10.42
N MET A 84 3.60 25.27 9.37
CA MET A 84 2.94 25.51 8.09
C MET A 84 1.41 25.37 8.19
N VAL A 85 0.90 24.42 8.98
CA VAL A 85 -0.54 24.29 9.22
C VAL A 85 -1.10 25.48 9.99
N GLU A 86 -0.40 25.98 11.02
CA GLU A 86 -0.86 27.15 11.77
C GLU A 86 -0.86 28.43 10.92
N LEU A 87 0.14 28.61 10.05
CA LEU A 87 0.18 29.70 9.07
C LEU A 87 -0.95 29.55 8.03
N GLY A 88 -1.11 28.36 7.44
CA GLY A 88 -2.17 28.08 6.47
C GLY A 88 -3.56 28.30 7.04
N LYS A 89 -3.80 27.87 8.29
CA LYS A 89 -5.03 28.14 9.03
C LYS A 89 -5.27 29.64 9.18
N LYS A 90 -4.27 30.43 9.59
CA LYS A 90 -4.43 31.89 9.70
C LYS A 90 -4.82 32.52 8.36
N LEU A 91 -4.16 32.14 7.27
CA LEU A 91 -4.46 32.64 5.92
C LEU A 91 -5.87 32.22 5.43
N TYR A 92 -6.30 30.99 5.72
CA TYR A 92 -7.62 30.48 5.34
C TYR A 92 -8.79 31.32 5.90
N PHE A 93 -8.59 31.88 7.10
CA PHE A 93 -9.55 32.73 7.79
C PHE A 93 -9.24 34.24 7.66
N ASP A 94 -8.23 34.65 6.90
CA ASP A 94 -7.86 36.07 6.78
C ASP A 94 -8.61 36.76 5.63
N PRO A 95 -9.60 37.63 5.92
CA PRO A 95 -10.37 38.27 4.86
C PRO A 95 -9.60 39.38 4.14
N ARG A 96 -8.43 39.79 4.66
CA ARG A 96 -7.57 40.84 4.08
C ARG A 96 -6.84 40.39 2.82
N LEU A 97 -6.87 39.09 2.51
CA LEU A 97 -6.44 38.56 1.22
C LEU A 97 -7.38 39.00 0.08
N SER A 98 -8.67 39.26 0.37
CA SER A 98 -9.62 39.79 -0.62
C SER A 98 -9.53 41.31 -0.79
N LYS A 99 -9.82 41.78 -2.01
CA LYS A 99 -9.92 43.21 -2.33
C LYS A 99 -10.93 43.99 -1.47
N SER A 100 -11.98 43.35 -0.96
CA SER A 100 -12.96 43.97 -0.06
C SER A 100 -12.57 43.93 1.42
N GLY A 101 -11.53 43.18 1.81
CA GLY A 101 -11.18 42.94 3.21
C GLY A 101 -12.25 42.17 4.00
N PHE A 102 -13.19 41.50 3.31
CA PHE A 102 -14.38 40.87 3.91
C PHE A 102 -14.55 39.38 3.51
N ILE A 103 -13.89 38.93 2.45
CA ILE A 103 -14.00 37.56 1.92
C ILE A 103 -12.70 36.80 2.24
N SER A 104 -12.84 35.61 2.81
CA SER A 104 -11.75 34.67 3.11
C SER A 104 -12.05 33.32 2.45
N CYS A 105 -11.12 32.37 2.47
CA CYS A 105 -11.41 31.00 2.02
C CYS A 105 -12.60 30.40 2.79
N ASN A 106 -12.68 30.63 4.10
CA ASN A 106 -13.80 30.17 4.94
C ASN A 106 -15.15 30.81 4.59
N SER A 107 -15.19 31.93 3.85
CA SER A 107 -16.44 32.58 3.44
C SER A 107 -17.23 31.74 2.42
N CYS A 108 -16.52 31.08 1.48
CA CYS A 108 -17.13 30.17 0.49
C CYS A 108 -16.98 28.69 0.88
N HIS A 109 -16.02 28.37 1.75
CA HIS A 109 -15.73 27.01 2.20
C HIS A 109 -15.80 26.92 3.73
N ASN A 110 -17.00 27.12 4.29
CA ASN A 110 -17.18 27.26 5.73
C ASN A 110 -16.96 25.92 6.45
N LEU A 111 -15.87 25.80 7.22
CA LEU A 111 -15.51 24.56 7.92
C LEU A 111 -16.54 24.15 8.98
N SER A 112 -17.30 25.09 9.54
CA SER A 112 -18.40 24.79 10.46
C SER A 112 -19.66 24.26 9.78
N MET A 113 -19.72 24.29 8.44
CA MET A 113 -20.88 23.89 7.63
C MET A 113 -20.51 22.88 6.53
N GLY A 114 -19.53 22.01 6.79
CA GLY A 114 -19.13 20.94 5.86
C GLY A 114 -18.13 21.37 4.77
N GLY A 115 -17.51 22.55 4.89
CA GLY A 115 -16.48 23.04 3.96
C GLY A 115 -17.03 23.71 2.70
N THR A 116 -18.29 24.13 2.70
CA THR A 116 -19.00 24.84 1.61
C THR A 116 -19.81 26.03 2.18
N ASP A 117 -20.37 26.86 1.30
CA ASP A 117 -21.28 27.96 1.63
C ASP A 117 -22.77 27.54 1.64
N ASN A 118 -23.08 26.33 1.17
CA ASN A 118 -24.42 25.74 1.11
C ASN A 118 -25.45 26.56 0.30
N ILE A 119 -24.97 27.30 -0.70
CA ILE A 119 -25.79 28.03 -1.68
C ILE A 119 -25.53 27.49 -3.11
N LYS A 120 -26.38 27.87 -4.07
CA LYS A 120 -26.28 27.37 -5.46
C LYS A 120 -24.94 27.72 -6.11
N THR A 121 -24.43 28.89 -5.79
CA THR A 121 -23.34 29.60 -6.47
C THR A 121 -22.73 30.56 -5.44
N SER A 122 -21.41 30.62 -5.34
CA SER A 122 -20.76 31.42 -4.30
C SER A 122 -20.90 32.92 -4.54
N ILE A 123 -20.97 33.70 -3.47
CA ILE A 123 -21.03 35.17 -3.52
C ILE A 123 -19.63 35.75 -3.40
N GLY A 124 -19.20 36.46 -4.44
CA GLY A 124 -17.90 37.11 -4.54
C GLY A 124 -17.88 38.58 -4.15
N HIS A 125 -16.82 39.26 -4.56
CA HIS A 125 -16.64 40.70 -4.35
C HIS A 125 -17.81 41.51 -4.93
N ASN A 126 -18.23 42.57 -4.24
CA ASN A 126 -19.40 43.39 -4.60
C ASN A 126 -20.72 42.59 -4.78
N TRP A 127 -20.92 41.53 -4.00
CA TRP A 127 -22.12 40.68 -4.07
C TRP A 127 -22.34 39.98 -5.42
N GLN A 128 -21.29 39.83 -6.23
CA GLN A 128 -21.37 39.16 -7.52
C GLN A 128 -21.64 37.66 -7.34
N GLU A 129 -22.66 37.14 -8.02
CA GLU A 129 -22.96 35.71 -8.05
C GLU A 129 -21.95 34.98 -8.94
N GLY A 130 -21.31 33.94 -8.39
CA GLY A 130 -20.35 33.11 -9.11
C GLY A 130 -21.00 32.19 -10.15
N PRO A 131 -20.25 31.71 -11.15
CA PRO A 131 -20.79 30.88 -12.24
C PRO A 131 -21.07 29.42 -11.84
N ILE A 132 -20.63 28.97 -10.66
CA ILE A 132 -20.69 27.57 -10.22
C ILE A 132 -20.71 27.45 -8.69
N ASN A 133 -21.17 26.31 -8.18
CA ASN A 133 -21.14 25.95 -6.76
C ASN A 133 -19.70 25.74 -6.23
N ALA A 134 -19.41 26.17 -5.00
CA ALA A 134 -18.15 25.88 -4.32
C ALA A 134 -18.12 24.42 -3.80
N PRO A 135 -17.19 23.56 -4.28
CA PRO A 135 -17.03 22.21 -3.76
C PRO A 135 -16.47 22.23 -2.33
N THR A 136 -16.60 21.13 -1.58
CA THR A 136 -16.03 21.06 -0.23
C THR A 136 -14.51 21.00 -0.24
N VAL A 137 -13.88 21.69 0.72
CA VAL A 137 -12.44 21.51 1.02
C VAL A 137 -12.14 20.23 1.80
N LEU A 138 -13.15 19.59 2.40
CA LEU A 138 -12.96 18.38 3.19
C LEU A 138 -12.54 17.22 2.27
N ASN A 139 -11.41 16.57 2.59
CA ASN A 139 -10.79 15.53 1.77
C ASN A 139 -10.37 15.95 0.34
N SER A 140 -10.33 17.26 0.04
CA SER A 140 -9.89 17.81 -1.26
C SER A 140 -8.45 17.43 -1.65
N SER A 141 -7.62 17.02 -0.68
CA SER A 141 -6.27 16.47 -0.91
C SER A 141 -6.27 15.07 -1.52
N LEU A 142 -7.42 14.40 -1.59
CA LEU A 142 -7.59 13.07 -2.20
C LEU A 142 -8.15 13.13 -3.63
N THR A 143 -8.50 14.31 -4.14
CA THR A 143 -8.98 14.45 -5.53
C THR A 143 -7.80 14.40 -6.51
N VAL A 144 -8.03 13.84 -7.69
CA VAL A 144 -7.00 13.67 -8.73
C VAL A 144 -6.54 15.03 -9.32
N ALA A 145 -7.44 16.00 -9.31
CA ALA A 145 -7.21 17.39 -9.68
C ALA A 145 -8.16 18.30 -8.89
N GLN A 146 -7.99 19.61 -9.04
CA GLN A 146 -8.77 20.66 -8.36
C GLN A 146 -9.60 21.48 -9.36
N PHE A 147 -10.68 22.09 -8.86
CA PHE A 147 -11.80 22.66 -9.62
C PHE A 147 -12.64 21.62 -10.37
N TRP A 148 -13.88 21.99 -10.73
CA TRP A 148 -14.84 21.14 -11.44
C TRP A 148 -14.39 20.69 -12.84
N ASP A 149 -13.51 21.46 -13.48
CA ASP A 149 -12.90 21.18 -14.78
C ASP A 149 -11.49 20.55 -14.67
N GLY A 150 -11.01 20.30 -13.45
CA GLY A 150 -9.68 19.74 -13.19
C GLY A 150 -8.50 20.63 -13.59
N ARG A 151 -8.71 21.93 -13.87
CA ARG A 151 -7.67 22.82 -14.44
C ARG A 151 -6.46 23.08 -13.54
N ALA A 152 -6.53 22.78 -12.25
CA ALA A 152 -5.41 22.91 -11.31
C ALA A 152 -4.98 21.53 -10.81
N ALA A 153 -3.69 21.21 -10.96
CA ALA A 153 -3.17 19.88 -10.65
C ALA A 153 -3.16 19.55 -9.14
N ASP A 154 -3.03 20.56 -8.27
CA ASP A 154 -2.96 20.38 -6.82
C ASP A 154 -3.56 21.58 -6.05
N LEU A 155 -3.67 21.43 -4.72
CA LEU A 155 -4.20 22.46 -3.82
C LEU A 155 -3.37 23.75 -3.80
N LYS A 156 -2.07 23.69 -4.07
CA LYS A 156 -1.20 24.88 -4.10
C LYS A 156 -1.45 25.70 -5.36
N ALA A 157 -1.64 25.04 -6.50
CA ALA A 157 -2.06 25.68 -7.74
C ALA A 157 -3.49 26.24 -7.64
N GLN A 158 -4.41 25.51 -6.99
CA GLN A 158 -5.78 25.97 -6.76
C GLN A 158 -5.83 27.25 -5.91
N ALA A 159 -5.05 27.32 -4.83
CA ALA A 159 -5.07 28.43 -3.88
C ALA A 159 -4.67 29.79 -4.49
N GLY A 160 -3.93 29.80 -5.59
CA GLY A 160 -3.53 31.04 -6.29
C GLY A 160 -4.61 31.63 -7.21
N GLY A 161 -5.75 30.95 -7.41
CA GLY A 161 -6.83 31.42 -8.29
C GLY A 161 -7.85 32.37 -7.64
N PRO A 162 -8.32 32.12 -6.39
CA PRO A 162 -9.34 32.95 -5.74
C PRO A 162 -8.87 34.25 -5.07
N ILE A 163 -7.56 34.54 -5.04
CA ILE A 163 -6.93 35.66 -4.31
C ILE A 163 -6.75 36.87 -5.24
#